data_AF-A0A1F2VID4-F1
#
_entry.id   AF-A0A1F2VID4-F1
#
_cell.length_a   1.000
_cell.length_b   1.000
_cell.length_c   1.000
_cell.angle_alpha   90.00
_cell.angle_beta   90.00
_cell.angle_gamma   90.00
#
_symmetry.space_group_name_H-M   'P 1'
#
loop_
_entity.id
_entity.type
_entity.pdbx_description
1 polymer ?
#
loop_
_entity_poly.entity_id
_entity_poly.type
_entity_poly.pdbx_seq_one_letter_code
_entity_poly.pdbx_strand_id
1 'polypeptide(L)'
;MAAGLPLLLSAVLLAPLAQAAHETPPEREAWYLVKQRCYLCHFIDNEDVRWGAKWGPSLKDLFQRATLLNGKPVNEQTVSDWIAEGSPNMPAFKHTLNPRQIQLIVIYLKGGFPTAPRQDGTYAQQPGK
;
A
#
# COMPACT_ATOMS: atom_id res chain seq x y z
N MET A 1 2.66 32.29 -66.45
CA MET A 1 2.21 32.97 -65.20
C MET A 1 0.74 32.57 -65.05
N ALA A 2 0.20 31.87 -64.04
CA ALA A 2 0.52 31.60 -62.63
C ALA A 2 0.26 30.09 -62.33
N ALA A 3 1.06 29.36 -61.55
CA ALA A 3 1.01 29.21 -60.08
C ALA A 3 -0.43 29.01 -59.56
N GLY A 4 -0.87 27.95 -58.86
CA GLY A 4 -0.20 26.89 -58.12
C GLY A 4 -0.76 26.83 -56.68
N LEU A 5 -1.42 25.71 -56.32
CA LEU A 5 -1.77 25.20 -54.96
C LEU A 5 -2.86 25.93 -54.11
N PRO A 6 -3.48 25.27 -53.10
CA PRO A 6 -3.54 23.83 -52.79
C PRO A 6 -4.94 23.29 -52.39
N LEU A 7 -5.08 21.96 -52.54
CA LEU A 7 -6.01 21.09 -51.84
C LEU A 7 -5.82 21.26 -50.32
N LEU A 8 -6.84 21.72 -49.58
CA LEU A 8 -6.83 21.70 -48.12
C LEU A 8 -7.07 20.26 -47.65
N LEU A 9 -5.98 19.52 -47.36
CA LEU A 9 -6.04 18.30 -46.57
C LEU A 9 -6.55 18.66 -45.16
N SER A 10 -7.81 18.34 -44.86
CA SER A 10 -8.30 18.30 -43.50
C SER A 10 -7.59 17.15 -42.76
N ALA A 11 -6.50 17.46 -42.07
CA ALA A 11 -5.90 16.56 -41.10
C ALA A 11 -6.87 16.41 -39.92
N VAL A 12 -7.68 15.36 -39.95
CA VAL A 12 -8.40 14.90 -38.76
C VAL A 12 -7.34 14.43 -37.76
N LEU A 13 -7.07 15.27 -36.76
CA LEU A 13 -6.27 14.93 -35.59
C LEU A 13 -7.00 13.84 -34.81
N LEU A 14 -6.74 12.58 -35.15
CA LEU A 14 -6.91 11.46 -34.23
C LEU A 14 -5.83 11.58 -33.16
N ALA A 15 -6.06 12.45 -32.18
CA ALA A 15 -5.34 12.36 -30.92
C ALA A 15 -5.61 10.97 -30.34
N PRO A 16 -4.58 10.19 -29.98
CA PRO A 16 -4.83 8.96 -29.25
C PRO A 16 -5.41 9.42 -27.91
N LEU A 17 -6.65 9.01 -27.63
CA LEU A 17 -7.10 8.90 -26.26
C LEU A 17 -6.17 7.86 -25.63
N ALA A 18 -5.07 8.34 -25.07
CA ALA A 18 -4.32 7.57 -24.10
C ALA A 18 -5.30 7.37 -22.95
N GLN A 19 -6.10 6.30 -23.03
CA GLN A 19 -6.63 5.62 -21.87
C GLN A 19 -5.40 5.18 -21.09
N ALA A 20 -4.84 6.08 -20.29
CA ALA A 20 -4.22 5.68 -19.05
C ALA A 20 -5.31 4.88 -18.36
N ALA A 21 -5.17 3.55 -18.39
CA ALA A 21 -5.98 2.68 -17.55
C ALA A 21 -5.98 3.33 -16.17
N HIS A 22 -7.16 3.53 -15.59
CA HIS A 22 -7.31 4.17 -14.29
C HIS A 22 -6.75 3.20 -13.23
N GLU A 23 -5.43 3.05 -13.17
CA GLU A 23 -4.74 2.23 -12.20
C GLU A 23 -4.90 2.91 -10.84
N THR A 24 -5.32 2.13 -9.84
CA THR A 24 -5.41 2.66 -8.48
C THR A 24 -4.01 3.04 -8.02
N PRO A 25 -3.79 4.27 -7.50
CA PRO A 25 -2.48 4.67 -7.00
C PRO A 25 -1.96 3.65 -5.96
N PRO A 26 -0.68 3.26 -5.99
CA PRO A 26 -0.13 2.25 -5.09
C PRO A 26 -0.40 2.52 -3.60
N GLU A 27 -0.34 3.78 -3.19
CA GLU A 27 -0.65 4.23 -1.82
C GLU A 27 -2.10 3.92 -1.40
N ARG A 28 -3.05 4.08 -2.33
CA ARG A 28 -4.47 3.84 -2.10
C ARG A 28 -4.76 2.35 -2.06
N GLU A 29 -4.15 1.58 -2.97
CA GLU A 29 -4.24 0.12 -2.96
C GLU A 29 -3.66 -0.45 -1.66
N ALA A 30 -2.47 -0.01 -1.25
CA ALA A 30 -1.83 -0.42 -0.01
C ALA A 30 -2.73 -0.14 1.20
N TRP A 31 -3.28 1.07 1.31
CA TRP A 31 -4.23 1.40 2.37
C TRP A 31 -5.46 0.47 2.37
N TYR A 32 -6.07 0.21 1.21
CA TYR A 32 -7.21 -0.70 1.12
C TYR A 32 -6.86 -2.12 1.59
N LEU A 33 -5.70 -2.63 1.19
CA LEU A 33 -5.22 -3.95 1.60
C LEU A 33 -5.04 -4.01 3.12
N VAL A 34 -4.36 -3.04 3.72
CA VAL A 34 -4.13 -3.01 5.18
C VAL A 34 -5.46 -2.85 5.93
N LYS A 35 -6.35 -1.98 5.45
CA LYS A 35 -7.68 -1.78 6.05
C LYS A 35 -8.51 -3.06 6.03
N GLN A 36 -8.54 -3.79 4.93
CA GLN A 36 -9.37 -4.99 4.78
C GLN A 36 -8.77 -6.23 5.45
N ARG A 37 -7.44 -6.34 5.49
CA ARG A 37 -6.75 -7.57 5.88
C ARG A 37 -6.11 -7.50 7.27
N CYS A 38 -5.80 -6.30 7.77
CA CYS A 38 -5.00 -6.14 8.98
C CYS A 38 -5.77 -5.43 10.12
N TYR A 39 -6.58 -4.40 9.81
CA TYR A 39 -7.22 -3.55 10.84
C TYR A 39 -8.18 -4.29 11.77
N LEU A 40 -8.72 -5.45 11.35
CA LEU A 40 -9.62 -6.25 12.18
C LEU A 40 -8.93 -6.78 13.45
N CYS A 41 -7.63 -7.06 13.36
CA CYS A 41 -6.85 -7.62 14.47
C CYS A 41 -5.76 -6.68 14.98
N HIS A 42 -5.23 -5.81 14.13
CA HIS A 42 -4.09 -4.96 14.45
C HIS A 42 -4.45 -3.48 14.44
N PHE A 43 -3.98 -2.76 15.45
CA PHE A 43 -3.84 -1.31 15.34
C PHE A 43 -2.57 -0.99 14.57
N ILE A 44 -2.68 -0.16 13.53
CA ILE A 44 -1.51 0.16 12.70
C ILE A 44 -0.78 1.40 13.18
N ASP A 45 -1.51 2.42 13.64
CA ASP A 45 -0.95 3.73 13.96
C ASP A 45 -1.20 4.15 15.42
N ASN A 46 -1.75 3.25 16.24
CA ASN A 46 -2.04 3.50 17.64
C ASN A 46 -1.37 2.45 18.54
N GLU A 47 -0.90 2.88 19.69
CA GLU A 47 -0.35 2.01 20.73
C GLU A 47 -1.43 1.44 21.65
N ASP A 48 -2.70 1.87 21.52
CA ASP A 48 -3.80 1.41 22.37
C ASP A 48 -4.00 -0.11 22.28
N VAL A 49 -3.38 -0.80 23.24
CA VAL A 49 -3.42 -2.26 23.39
C VAL A 49 -4.76 -2.76 23.91
N ARG A 50 -5.71 -1.90 24.35
CA ARG A 50 -6.92 -2.37 25.03
C ARG A 50 -7.90 -3.09 24.11
N TRP A 51 -7.94 -2.73 22.83
CA TRP A 51 -8.80 -3.37 21.82
C TRP A 51 -8.04 -4.27 20.85
N GLY A 52 -6.83 -3.88 20.44
CA GLY A 52 -6.01 -4.60 19.47
C GLY A 52 -5.35 -5.83 20.09
N ALA A 53 -4.82 -5.72 21.32
CA ALA A 53 -4.09 -6.84 21.94
C ALA A 53 -4.97 -8.08 22.20
N LYS A 54 -6.30 -7.96 22.13
CA LYS A 54 -7.21 -9.11 22.16
C LYS A 54 -7.04 -10.02 20.93
N TRP A 55 -6.63 -9.46 19.79
CA TRP A 55 -6.59 -10.17 18.50
C TRP A 55 -5.22 -10.13 17.82
N GLY A 56 -4.44 -9.06 18.01
CA GLY A 56 -3.10 -8.92 17.46
C GLY A 56 -2.31 -7.77 18.09
N PRO A 57 -0.96 -7.85 18.13
CA PRO A 57 -0.15 -6.74 18.62
C PRO A 57 -0.36 -5.49 17.76
N SER A 58 -0.18 -4.30 18.33
CA SER A 58 -0.05 -3.08 17.52
C SER A 58 1.11 -3.24 16.53
N LEU A 59 0.94 -2.72 15.32
CA LEU A 59 1.95 -2.66 14.26
C LEU A 59 2.57 -1.27 14.14
N LYS A 60 2.20 -0.32 15.01
CA LYS A 60 2.84 0.99 15.10
C LYS A 60 4.34 0.82 15.30
N ASP A 61 5.11 1.48 14.44
CA ASP A 61 6.56 1.46 14.44
C ASP A 61 7.16 0.05 14.34
N LEU A 62 6.47 -0.89 13.68
CA LEU A 62 6.94 -2.28 13.48
C LEU A 62 8.40 -2.34 13.02
N PHE A 63 8.75 -1.54 12.01
CA PHE A 63 10.09 -1.52 11.41
C PHE A 63 11.18 -0.88 12.29
N GLN A 64 10.82 -0.31 13.43
CA GLN A 64 11.77 0.18 14.43
C GLN A 64 12.11 -0.90 15.49
N ARG A 65 11.42 -2.04 15.48
CA ARG A 65 11.62 -3.14 16.43
C ARG A 65 12.80 -4.01 15.99
N ALA A 66 13.50 -4.60 16.97
CA ALA A 66 14.60 -5.51 16.68
C ALA A 66 14.11 -6.83 16.05
N THR A 67 13.05 -7.42 16.61
CA THR A 67 12.56 -8.74 16.23
C THR A 67 11.04 -8.81 16.11
N LEU A 68 10.58 -9.73 15.26
CA LEU A 68 9.20 -10.21 15.21
C LEU A 68 8.92 -11.15 16.38
N LEU A 69 7.66 -11.51 16.60
CA LEU A 69 7.25 -12.43 17.67
C LEU A 69 7.85 -13.85 17.55
N ASN A 70 8.32 -14.24 16.36
CA ASN A 70 9.05 -15.50 16.14
C ASN A 70 10.56 -15.38 16.35
N GLY A 71 11.06 -14.25 16.83
CA GLY A 71 12.49 -14.00 17.03
C GLY A 71 13.28 -13.67 15.76
N LYS A 72 12.68 -13.71 14.55
CA LYS A 72 13.37 -13.26 13.34
C LYS A 72 13.55 -11.73 13.38
N PRO A 73 14.64 -11.18 12.82
CA PRO A 73 14.84 -9.74 12.76
C PRO A 73 13.73 -9.07 11.96
N VAL A 74 13.33 -7.86 12.32
CA VAL A 74 12.37 -7.10 11.50
C VAL A 74 13.09 -6.52 10.28
N ASN A 75 12.67 -6.96 9.09
CA ASN A 75 13.05 -6.39 7.81
C ASN A 75 11.96 -6.72 6.76
N GLU A 76 12.09 -6.19 5.55
CA GLU A 76 11.05 -6.34 4.51
C GLU A 76 10.80 -7.81 4.14
N GLN A 77 11.87 -8.62 4.06
CA GLN A 77 11.75 -10.04 3.74
C GLN A 77 11.02 -10.80 4.84
N THR A 78 11.46 -10.66 6.09
CA THR A 78 10.87 -11.41 7.21
C THR A 78 9.44 -11.00 7.50
N VAL A 79 9.10 -9.72 7.31
CA VAL A 79 7.71 -9.24 7.43
C VAL A 79 6.86 -9.76 6.26
N SER A 80 7.38 -9.75 5.02
CA SER A 80 6.68 -10.31 3.86
C SER A 80 6.39 -11.79 4.05
N ASP A 81 7.39 -12.56 4.49
CA ASP A 81 7.26 -13.99 4.76
C ASP A 81 6.23 -14.25 5.87
N TRP A 82 6.25 -13.45 6.94
CA TRP A 82 5.29 -13.58 8.04
C TRP A 82 3.86 -13.30 7.58
N ILE A 83 3.64 -12.28 6.74
CA ILE A 83 2.31 -11.99 6.15
C ILE A 83 1.89 -13.11 5.19
N ALA A 84 2.80 -13.62 4.36
CA ALA A 84 2.52 -14.65 3.38
C ALA A 84 2.13 -15.98 4.05
N GLU A 85 2.94 -16.42 5.03
CA GLU A 85 2.85 -17.74 5.67
C GLU A 85 1.96 -17.75 6.91
N GLY A 86 1.70 -16.59 7.53
CA GLY A 86 0.91 -16.48 8.74
C GLY A 86 1.60 -17.02 9.99
N SER A 87 0.80 -17.23 11.03
CA SER A 87 1.19 -17.88 12.28
C SER A 87 -0.04 -18.63 12.83
N PRO A 88 0.07 -19.42 13.92
CA PRO A 88 -1.10 -20.07 14.51
C PRO A 88 -2.27 -19.12 14.82
N ASN A 89 -2.00 -17.85 15.12
CA ASN A 89 -3.00 -16.83 15.46
C ASN A 89 -3.14 -15.71 14.40
N MET A 90 -2.46 -15.83 13.25
CA MET A 90 -2.52 -14.84 12.16
C MET A 90 -2.70 -15.56 10.82
N PRO A 91 -3.75 -15.28 10.05
CA PRO A 91 -3.99 -15.97 8.78
C PRO A 91 -2.81 -15.83 7.80
N ALA A 92 -2.58 -16.88 7.02
CA ALA A 92 -1.65 -16.85 5.89
C ALA A 92 -2.30 -16.15 4.69
N PHE A 93 -1.67 -15.13 4.13
CA PHE A 93 -2.25 -14.37 3.03
C PHE A 93 -1.79 -14.81 1.63
N LYS A 94 -0.79 -15.69 1.50
CA LYS A 94 -0.25 -16.12 0.19
C LYS A 94 -1.27 -16.74 -0.78
N HIS A 95 -2.40 -17.22 -0.27
CA HIS A 95 -3.47 -17.81 -1.08
C HIS A 95 -4.54 -16.79 -1.51
N THR A 96 -4.49 -15.56 -1.00
CA THR A 96 -5.50 -14.52 -1.25
C THR A 96 -4.91 -13.20 -1.71
N LEU A 97 -3.62 -12.98 -1.49
CA LEU A 97 -2.84 -11.84 -1.95
C LEU A 97 -1.71 -12.32 -2.85
N ASN A 98 -1.47 -11.60 -3.95
CA ASN A 98 -0.28 -11.82 -4.76
C ASN A 98 0.97 -11.16 -4.14
N PRO A 99 2.19 -11.49 -4.60
CA PRO A 99 3.42 -10.93 -4.03
C PRO A 99 3.50 -9.40 -4.05
N ARG A 100 3.00 -8.75 -5.12
CA ARG A 100 2.95 -7.27 -5.22
C ARG A 100 2.08 -6.66 -4.12
N GLN A 101 0.94 -7.27 -3.82
CA GLN A 101 0.03 -6.80 -2.78
C GLN A 101 0.63 -6.93 -1.38
N ILE A 102 1.34 -8.03 -1.10
CA ILE A 102 2.08 -8.20 0.15
C ILE A 102 3.17 -7.13 0.28
N GLN A 103 3.90 -6.86 -0.80
CA GLN A 103 4.90 -5.79 -0.82
C GLN A 103 4.30 -4.41 -0.57
N LEU A 104 3.12 -4.10 -1.13
CA LEU A 104 2.41 -2.85 -0.87
C LEU A 104 2.04 -2.69 0.62
N ILE A 105 1.59 -3.78 1.27
CA ILE A 105 1.35 -3.79 2.72
C ILE A 105 2.63 -3.47 3.48
N VAL A 106 3.75 -4.11 3.13
CA VAL A 106 5.05 -3.89 3.77
C VAL A 106 5.52 -2.45 3.63
N ILE A 107 5.44 -1.88 2.42
CA ILE A 107 5.79 -0.48 2.16
C ILE A 107 4.93 0.46 3.02
N TYR A 108 3.62 0.19 3.12
CA TYR A 108 2.72 0.97 3.97
C TYR A 108 3.13 0.91 5.45
N LEU A 109 3.39 -0.29 5.99
CA LEU A 109 3.80 -0.49 7.38
C LEU A 109 5.16 0.14 7.70
N LYS A 110 6.04 0.27 6.71
CA LYS A 110 7.33 0.98 6.82
C LYS A 110 7.17 2.51 6.74
N GLY A 111 5.98 3.00 6.37
CA GLY A 111 5.72 4.44 6.19
C GLY A 111 6.09 4.98 4.81
N GLY A 112 6.26 4.12 3.80
CA GLY A 112 6.60 4.52 2.43
C GLY A 112 5.51 5.24 1.64
N PHE A 113 4.31 5.38 2.22
CA PHE A 113 3.20 6.15 1.66
C PHE A 113 2.73 7.23 2.65
N PRO A 114 3.39 8.40 2.72
CA PRO A 114 3.07 9.45 3.70
C PRO A 114 1.68 10.05 3.49
N THR A 115 1.18 10.03 2.25
CA THR A 115 -0.15 10.52 1.84
C THR A 115 -1.25 9.49 2.01
N ALA A 116 -0.93 8.22 2.33
CA ALA A 116 -1.94 7.21 2.54
C ALA A 116 -2.70 7.45 3.86
N PRO A 117 -4.03 7.28 3.90
CA PRO A 117 -4.80 7.47 5.13
C PRO A 117 -4.33 6.50 6.23
N ARG A 118 -4.29 6.98 7.48
CA ARG A 118 -3.96 6.18 8.67
C ARG A 118 -5.20 5.87 9.50
N GLN A 119 -5.12 4.85 10.36
CA GLN A 119 -6.27 4.38 11.16
C GLN A 119 -6.72 5.42 12.20
N ASP A 120 -5.80 6.28 12.64
CA ASP A 120 -6.06 7.38 13.57
C ASP A 120 -6.77 8.58 12.92
N GLY A 121 -7.14 8.48 11.64
CA GLY A 121 -7.77 9.56 10.88
C GLY A 121 -6.80 10.64 10.41
N THR A 122 -5.51 10.51 10.73
CA THR A 122 -4.47 11.38 10.18
C THR A 122 -4.06 10.89 8.79
N TYR A 123 -3.62 11.82 7.95
CA TYR A 123 -2.62 11.48 6.95
C TYR A 123 -1.30 11.54 7.70
N ALA A 124 -0.43 10.54 7.53
CA ALA A 124 0.86 10.50 8.25
C ALA A 124 1.50 11.88 8.13
N GLN A 125 1.76 12.51 9.28
CA GLN A 125 2.12 13.92 9.35
C GLN A 125 3.13 14.26 8.27
N GLN A 126 2.79 15.25 7.43
CA GLN A 126 3.75 15.84 6.52
C GLN A 126 5.00 16.20 7.34
N PRO A 127 6.21 15.81 6.94
CA PRO A 127 7.40 16.29 7.62
C PRO A 127 7.43 17.82 7.47
N GLY A 128 7.25 18.54 8.58
CA GLY A 128 7.33 20.01 8.62
C GLY A 128 6.05 20.77 9.01
N LYS A 129 5.22 20.23 9.89
CA LYS A 129 4.34 21.06 10.74
C LYS A 129 4.75 20.94 12.18
#